data_AF-A0A812XSI6-F1
#
_entry.id   AF-A0A812XSI6-F1
#
_cell.length_a   1.000
_cell.length_b   1.000
_cell.length_c   1.000
_cell.angle_alpha   90.00
_cell.angle_beta   90.00
_cell.angle_gamma   90.00
#
_symmetry.space_group_name_H-M   'P 1'
#
loop_
_entity.id
_entity.type
_entity.pdbx_description
1 polymer ?
#
loop_
_entity_poly.entity_id
_entity_poly.type
_entity_poly.pdbx_seq_one_letter_code
_entity_poly.pdbx_strand_id
1 'polypeptide(L)'
;MEATRPEIIRGIPMHRALQGCGGALRGWKLARLYRHGRMTVRIDEFWSHSWHTNAWIKFCTMWFVNRSTVATLCGMLGACVGLMLRLCDILPRFQESPGWFVSQWSVVFGCAGHYLALLLWRPQRLVFLDVACIDQDNELLKGEALISMGAIL
;
A
#
# COMPACT_ATOMS: atom_id res chain seq x y z
N MET A 1 -21.44 -4.65 -18.88
CA MET A 1 -21.00 -5.80 -19.71
C MET A 1 -20.72 -6.95 -18.76
N GLU A 2 -20.99 -8.20 -19.14
CA GLU A 2 -20.63 -9.36 -18.33
C GLU A 2 -19.26 -9.89 -18.77
N ALA A 3 -18.44 -10.36 -17.82
CA ALA A 3 -17.16 -10.97 -18.13
C ALA A 3 -17.37 -12.26 -18.93
N THR A 4 -16.49 -12.55 -19.90
CA THR A 4 -16.60 -13.79 -20.69
C THR A 4 -16.49 -15.03 -19.81
N ARG A 5 -15.73 -14.95 -18.70
CA ARG A 5 -15.74 -15.91 -17.59
C ARG A 5 -15.48 -15.19 -16.26
N PRO A 6 -16.17 -15.55 -15.16
CA PRO A 6 -15.95 -14.95 -13.85
C PRO A 6 -14.54 -15.23 -13.29
N GLU A 7 -13.89 -16.30 -13.77
CA GLU A 7 -12.55 -16.73 -13.34
C GLU A 7 -11.39 -15.92 -13.96
N ILE A 8 -11.69 -15.14 -15.01
CA ILE A 8 -10.71 -14.33 -15.72
C ILE A 8 -10.33 -13.09 -14.90
N ILE A 9 -11.25 -12.60 -14.05
CA ILE A 9 -11.02 -11.42 -13.22
C ILE A 9 -10.23 -11.82 -11.99
N ARG A 10 -9.00 -11.31 -11.90
CA ARG A 10 -8.08 -11.59 -10.79
C ARG A 10 -7.60 -10.31 -10.13
N GLY A 11 -7.45 -10.35 -8.82
CA GLY A 11 -6.83 -9.31 -8.01
C GLY A 11 -5.63 -9.87 -7.25
N ILE A 12 -4.59 -9.06 -7.10
CA ILE A 12 -3.42 -9.43 -6.28
C ILE A 12 -3.47 -8.65 -4.97
N PRO A 13 -3.12 -9.27 -3.81
CA PRO A 13 -2.95 -8.52 -2.59
C PRO A 13 -1.88 -7.44 -2.74
N MET A 14 -2.22 -6.21 -2.37
CA MET A 14 -1.35 -5.04 -2.53
C MET A 14 0.07 -5.25 -1.97
N HIS A 15 0.18 -5.88 -0.80
CA HIS A 15 1.46 -6.17 -0.16
C HIS A 15 2.36 -7.12 -0.97
N ARG A 16 1.78 -8.01 -1.78
CA ARG A 16 2.52 -8.90 -2.69
C ARG A 16 2.96 -8.13 -3.94
N ALA A 17 2.09 -7.27 -4.48
CA ALA A 17 2.43 -6.43 -5.63
C ALA A 17 3.59 -5.47 -5.33
N LEU A 18 3.64 -4.91 -4.12
CA LEU A 18 4.73 -4.02 -3.68
C LEU A 18 5.94 -4.76 -3.08
N GLN A 19 5.93 -6.09 -2.99
CA GLN A 19 7.05 -6.84 -2.44
C GLN A 19 8.32 -6.66 -3.28
N GLY A 20 9.49 -6.69 -2.63
CA GLY A 20 10.77 -6.56 -3.32
C GLY A 20 10.94 -5.20 -3.98
N CYS A 21 10.54 -4.12 -3.29
CA CYS A 21 10.69 -2.75 -3.78
C CYS A 21 9.91 -2.49 -5.08
N GLY A 22 8.67 -3.01 -5.15
CA GLY A 22 7.85 -2.90 -6.35
C GLY A 22 8.36 -3.78 -7.49
N GLY A 23 8.87 -4.98 -7.19
CA GLY A 23 9.39 -5.91 -8.19
C GLY A 23 8.37 -6.21 -9.31
N ALA A 24 7.09 -6.31 -8.96
CA ALA A 24 6.01 -6.48 -9.94
C ALA A 24 5.92 -5.31 -10.93
N LEU A 25 6.03 -4.07 -10.43
CA LEU A 25 6.01 -2.84 -11.24
C LEU A 25 7.27 -2.67 -12.10
N ARG A 26 8.33 -3.42 -11.80
CA ARG A 26 9.60 -3.45 -12.55
C ARG A 26 9.67 -4.63 -13.52
N GLY A 27 8.59 -5.40 -13.68
CA GLY A 27 8.52 -6.56 -14.58
C GLY A 27 9.18 -7.84 -14.04
N TRP A 28 9.49 -7.92 -12.74
CA TRP A 28 10.17 -9.08 -12.19
C TRP A 28 9.21 -10.26 -11.96
N LYS A 29 9.51 -11.41 -12.58
CA LYS A 29 8.87 -12.72 -12.31
C LYS A 29 7.34 -12.72 -12.50
N LEU A 30 6.86 -12.13 -13.60
CA LEU A 30 5.44 -11.96 -13.95
C LEU A 30 4.64 -13.27 -13.89
N ALA A 31 5.15 -14.35 -14.48
CA ALA A 31 4.53 -15.67 -14.43
C ALA A 31 4.32 -16.18 -12.98
N ARG A 32 5.24 -15.83 -12.05
CA ARG A 32 5.08 -16.18 -10.63
C ARG A 32 4.03 -15.29 -9.96
N LEU A 33 3.92 -14.03 -10.35
CA LEU A 33 2.92 -13.09 -9.82
C LEU A 33 1.50 -13.47 -10.25
N TYR A 34 1.30 -13.94 -11.48
CA TYR A 34 0.01 -14.43 -11.97
C TYR A 34 -0.57 -15.56 -11.11
N ARG A 35 0.29 -16.47 -10.63
CA ARG A 35 -0.11 -17.54 -9.69
C ARG A 35 -0.56 -17.03 -8.32
N HIS A 36 -0.18 -15.81 -7.94
CA HIS A 36 -0.61 -15.19 -6.68
C HIS A 36 -1.89 -14.36 -6.82
N GLY A 37 -2.36 -14.15 -8.05
CA GLY A 37 -3.66 -13.53 -8.31
C GLY A 37 -4.78 -14.42 -7.79
N ARG A 38 -5.69 -13.83 -7.01
CA ARG A 38 -6.92 -14.48 -6.55
C ARG A 38 -8.06 -14.07 -7.45
N MET A 39 -8.90 -15.02 -7.83
CA MET A 39 -10.16 -14.72 -8.52
C MET A 39 -11.02 -13.85 -7.61
N THR A 40 -11.49 -12.73 -8.12
CA THR A 40 -12.33 -11.81 -7.35
C THR A 40 -13.30 -11.09 -8.27
N VAL A 41 -14.50 -10.86 -7.77
CA VAL A 41 -15.51 -10.03 -8.44
C VAL A 41 -15.40 -8.56 -7.98
N ARG A 42 -14.64 -8.31 -6.90
CA ARG A 42 -14.43 -6.97 -6.32
C ARG A 42 -12.95 -6.64 -6.28
N ILE A 43 -12.61 -5.49 -6.84
CA ILE A 43 -11.27 -4.91 -6.85
C ILE A 43 -11.36 -3.57 -6.14
N ASP A 44 -10.45 -3.32 -5.21
CA ASP A 44 -10.44 -2.07 -4.43
C ASP A 44 -9.77 -0.93 -5.20
N GLU A 45 -8.77 -1.25 -6.02
CA GLU A 45 -7.98 -0.25 -6.74
C GLU A 45 -7.43 -0.82 -8.06
N PHE A 46 -7.41 0.01 -9.11
CA PHE A 46 -6.89 -0.33 -10.42
C PHE A 46 -5.52 0.33 -10.65
N TRP A 47 -4.49 -0.48 -10.91
CA TRP A 47 -3.12 -0.02 -11.16
C TRP A 47 -2.73 -0.36 -12.60
N SER A 48 -2.58 0.67 -13.43
CA SER A 48 -2.04 0.52 -14.79
C SER A 48 -0.51 0.51 -14.79
N HIS A 49 0.10 -0.34 -15.61
CA HIS A 49 1.54 -0.37 -15.84
C HIS A 49 2.04 0.84 -16.65
N SER A 50 1.20 1.45 -17.50
CA SER A 50 1.58 2.49 -18.47
C SER A 50 1.77 3.90 -17.90
N TRP A 51 2.37 4.04 -16.71
CA TRP A 51 2.85 5.38 -16.33
C TRP A 51 4.25 5.54 -16.93
N HIS A 52 4.44 6.58 -17.74
CA HIS A 52 5.75 7.00 -18.26
C HIS A 52 6.77 7.36 -17.15
N THR A 53 6.38 7.25 -15.88
CA THR A 53 7.17 7.53 -14.69
C THR A 53 8.03 6.33 -14.28
N ASN A 54 9.20 6.61 -13.70
CA ASN A 54 10.10 5.62 -13.12
C ASN A 54 9.36 4.69 -12.14
N ALA A 55 9.57 3.38 -12.27
CA ALA A 55 8.97 2.36 -11.41
C ALA A 55 9.24 2.56 -9.91
N TRP A 56 10.39 3.16 -9.54
CA TRP A 56 10.67 3.52 -8.15
C TRP A 56 9.72 4.59 -7.61
N ILE A 57 9.42 5.61 -8.43
CA ILE A 57 8.46 6.66 -8.06
C ILE A 57 7.06 6.05 -7.92
N LYS A 58 6.65 5.15 -8.84
CA LYS A 58 5.39 4.40 -8.73
C LYS A 58 5.31 3.68 -7.38
N PHE A 59 6.36 2.93 -7.05
CA PHE A 59 6.45 2.19 -5.80
C PHE A 59 6.34 3.12 -4.58
N CYS A 60 7.14 4.18 -4.52
CA CYS A 60 7.09 5.13 -3.41
C CYS A 60 5.72 5.78 -3.24
N THR A 61 5.10 6.21 -4.35
CA THR A 61 3.77 6.82 -4.34
C THR A 61 2.71 5.82 -3.87
N MET A 62 2.67 4.61 -4.45
CA MET A 62 1.71 3.58 -4.07
C MET A 62 1.90 3.14 -2.62
N TRP A 63 3.15 3.02 -2.17
CA TRP A 63 3.48 2.68 -0.79
C TRP A 63 3.00 3.76 0.19
N PHE A 64 3.30 5.03 -0.12
CA PHE A 64 2.94 6.16 0.73
C PHE A 64 1.42 6.37 0.77
N VAL A 65 0.76 6.50 -0.38
CA VAL A 65 -0.68 6.82 -0.47
C VAL A 65 -1.55 5.79 0.25
N ASN A 66 -1.25 4.51 0.08
CA ASN A 66 -2.08 3.44 0.66
C ASN A 66 -1.81 3.20 2.16
N ARG A 67 -0.73 3.75 2.72
CA ARG A 67 -0.36 3.56 4.14
C ARG A 67 -0.40 4.85 4.95
N SER A 68 -0.38 6.01 4.30
CA SER A 68 -0.28 7.32 4.95
C SER A 68 -1.46 7.60 5.87
N THR A 69 -2.68 7.23 5.50
CA THR A 69 -3.87 7.48 6.33
C THR A 69 -3.77 6.78 7.68
N VAL A 70 -3.47 5.48 7.67
CA VAL A 70 -3.28 4.69 8.91
C VAL A 70 -2.05 5.15 9.66
N ALA A 71 -0.95 5.45 8.95
CA ALA A 71 0.27 5.95 9.58
C ALA A 71 0.06 7.28 10.30
N THR A 72 -0.66 8.21 9.68
CA THR A 72 -1.02 9.51 10.29
C THR A 72 -1.94 9.32 11.48
N LEU A 73 -2.94 8.43 11.40
CA LEU A 73 -3.81 8.11 12.54
C LEU A 73 -3.03 7.52 13.71
N CYS A 74 -2.17 6.52 13.47
CA CYS A 74 -1.33 5.93 14.49
C CYS A 74 -0.34 6.95 15.08
N GLY A 75 0.24 7.82 14.26
CA GLY A 75 1.09 8.90 14.73
C GLY A 75 0.34 9.92 15.59
N MET A 76 -0.88 10.28 15.22
CA MET A 76 -1.71 11.20 16.00
C MET A 76 -2.07 10.59 17.37
N LEU A 77 -2.51 9.33 17.39
CA LEU A 77 -2.79 8.60 18.63
C LEU A 77 -1.52 8.46 19.50
N GLY A 78 -0.38 8.16 18.88
CA GLY A 78 0.92 8.13 19.56
C GLY A 78 1.27 9.47 20.20
N ALA A 79 1.09 10.58 19.49
CA ALA A 79 1.34 11.91 20.01
C ALA A 79 0.42 12.25 21.20
N CYS A 80 -0.86 11.88 21.13
CA CYS A 80 -1.81 12.05 22.24
C CYS A 80 -1.37 11.23 23.47
N VAL A 81 -0.94 9.98 23.29
CA VAL A 81 -0.42 9.15 24.38
C VAL A 81 0.84 9.77 24.99
N GLY A 82 1.79 10.21 24.16
CA GLY A 82 3.01 10.89 24.63
C GLY A 82 2.69 12.18 25.41
N LEU A 83 1.66 12.92 25.00
CA LEU A 83 1.18 14.09 25.75
C LEU A 83 0.53 13.70 27.08
N MET A 84 -0.34 12.70 27.11
CA MET A 84 -1.01 12.26 28.34
C MET A 84 -0.02 11.71 29.37
N LEU A 85 0.93 10.88 28.94
CA LEU A 85 2.00 10.38 29.80
C LEU A 85 2.87 11.52 30.35
N ARG A 86 3.04 12.61 29.58
CA ARG A 86 3.74 13.80 30.05
C ARG A 86 2.92 14.60 31.07
N LEU A 87 1.61 14.74 30.85
CA LEU A 87 0.71 15.45 31.77
C LEU A 87 0.53 14.71 33.10
N CYS A 88 0.60 13.38 33.09
CA CYS A 88 0.58 12.57 34.31
C CYS A 88 1.95 12.52 35.04
N ASP A 89 2.96 13.28 34.57
CA ASP A 89 4.33 13.29 35.09
C ASP A 89 5.00 11.89 35.20
N ILE A 90 4.52 10.92 34.40
CA ILE A 90 5.15 9.60 34.27
C ILE A 90 6.46 9.71 33.49
N LEU A 91 6.50 10.60 32.50
CA LEU A 91 7.68 10.85 31.65
C LEU A 91 8.52 12.03 32.16
N PRO A 92 9.85 11.88 32.21
CA PRO A 92 10.76 12.89 32.72
C PRO A 92 10.78 14.13 31.81
N ARG A 93 11.06 15.29 32.42
CA ARG A 93 11.31 16.52 31.68
C ARG A 93 12.69 16.43 31.03
N PHE A 94 12.72 16.45 29.69
CA PHE A 94 13.98 16.75 29.02
C PHE A 94 14.38 18.19 29.37
N GLN A 95 15.67 18.38 29.58
CA GLN A 95 16.27 19.64 30.02
C GLN A 95 15.70 20.81 29.23
N GLU A 96 15.13 21.78 29.94
CA GLU A 96 14.48 22.97 29.39
C GLU A 96 15.52 23.82 28.66
N SER A 97 15.75 23.51 27.38
CA SER A 97 16.51 24.38 26.50
C SER A 97 15.60 25.56 26.13
N PRO A 98 16.07 26.82 26.23
CA PRO A 98 15.24 28.03 26.26
C PRO A 98 14.55 28.43 24.93
N GLY A 99 14.11 27.45 24.13
CA GLY A 99 13.36 27.68 22.89
C GLY A 99 12.47 26.53 22.43
N TRP A 100 12.42 25.39 23.14
CA TRP A 100 11.63 24.22 22.73
C TRP A 100 10.52 23.92 23.74
N PHE A 101 9.45 24.71 23.71
CA PHE A 101 8.30 24.60 24.62
C PHE A 101 7.29 23.49 24.27
N VAL A 102 7.59 22.64 23.29
CA VAL A 102 6.65 21.63 22.79
C VAL A 102 7.03 20.27 23.37
N SER A 103 6.06 19.56 23.97
CA SER A 103 6.21 18.23 24.57
C SER A 103 7.05 17.29 23.67
N GLN A 104 8.34 17.17 23.96
CA GLN A 104 9.28 16.39 23.12
C GLN A 104 8.81 14.93 23.00
N TRP A 105 8.19 14.41 24.08
CA TRP A 105 7.60 13.08 24.10
C TRP A 105 6.42 12.93 23.14
N SER A 106 5.55 13.93 22.95
CA SER A 106 4.47 13.80 21.96
C SER A 106 5.02 13.69 20.54
N VAL A 107 6.11 14.40 20.23
CA VAL A 107 6.81 14.29 18.94
C VAL A 107 7.44 12.91 18.79
N VAL A 108 8.19 12.43 19.80
CA VAL A 108 8.84 11.12 19.75
C VAL A 108 7.81 9.98 19.58
N PHE A 109 6.77 9.94 20.40
CA PHE A 109 5.74 8.92 20.31
C PHE A 109 4.92 9.04 19.02
N GLY A 110 4.66 10.26 18.54
CA GLY A 110 3.96 10.48 17.28
C GLY A 110 4.76 10.03 16.07
N CYS A 111 6.05 10.41 16.00
CA CYS A 111 6.96 9.94 14.96
C CYS A 111 7.13 8.42 15.00
N ALA A 112 7.34 7.84 16.18
CA ALA A 112 7.46 6.39 16.33
C ALA A 112 6.20 5.68 15.84
N GLY A 113 5.01 6.12 16.29
CA GLY A 113 3.73 5.58 15.83
C GLY A 113 3.54 5.68 14.32
N HIS A 114 3.89 6.83 13.74
CA HIS A 114 3.78 7.06 12.30
C HIS A 114 4.71 6.14 11.49
N TYR A 115 6.00 6.10 11.80
CA TYR A 115 6.96 5.28 11.06
C TYR A 115 6.74 3.79 11.24
N LEU A 116 6.40 3.33 12.46
CA LEU A 116 6.08 1.93 12.72
C LEU A 116 4.85 1.51 11.92
N ALA A 117 3.79 2.31 11.90
CA ALA A 117 2.62 2.04 11.08
C ALA A 117 2.96 2.08 9.58
N LEU A 118 3.72 3.08 9.12
CA LEU A 118 4.10 3.18 7.70
C LEU A 118 4.89 1.95 7.21
N LEU A 119 5.79 1.42 8.03
CA LEU A 119 6.65 0.28 7.68
C LEU A 119 5.95 -1.07 7.88
N LEU A 120 5.28 -1.26 9.02
CA LEU A 120 4.76 -2.55 9.45
C LEU A 120 3.31 -2.79 9.03
N TRP A 121 2.53 -1.74 8.78
CA TRP A 121 1.12 -1.90 8.40
C TRP A 121 0.99 -2.54 7.03
N ARG A 122 0.29 -3.67 6.97
CA ARG A 122 0.07 -4.43 5.73
C ARG A 122 -1.37 -4.26 5.27
N PRO A 123 -1.66 -3.35 4.32
CA PRO A 123 -3.01 -3.24 3.76
C PRO A 123 -3.40 -4.57 3.10
N GLN A 124 -4.60 -5.05 3.41
CA GLN A 124 -5.18 -6.29 2.85
C GLN A 124 -6.00 -6.05 1.57
N ARG A 125 -5.85 -4.88 0.95
CA ARG A 125 -6.59 -4.50 -0.26
C ARG A 125 -6.18 -5.37 -1.45
N LEU A 126 -7.16 -5.70 -2.29
CA LEU A 126 -6.96 -6.40 -3.55
C LEU A 126 -6.89 -5.36 -4.67
N VAL A 127 -5.73 -5.32 -5.31
CA VAL A 127 -5.48 -4.39 -6.42
C VAL A 127 -5.43 -5.17 -7.72
N PHE A 128 -5.99 -4.59 -8.78
CA PHE A 128 -5.79 -5.10 -10.13
C PHE A 128 -4.52 -4.48 -10.68
N LEU A 129 -3.51 -5.29 -10.92
CA LEU A 129 -2.29 -4.87 -11.61
C LEU A 129 -2.29 -5.62 -12.95
N ASP A 130 -2.48 -4.90 -14.05
CA ASP A 130 -2.53 -5.44 -15.41
C ASP A 130 -1.47 -6.51 -15.71
N VAL A 131 -0.23 -6.24 -15.35
CA VAL A 131 0.93 -7.09 -15.61
C VAL A 131 1.03 -8.32 -14.70
N ALA A 132 0.31 -8.33 -13.57
CA ALA A 132 0.27 -9.47 -12.64
C ALA A 132 -1.06 -10.24 -12.72
N CYS A 133 -2.17 -9.59 -13.08
CA CYS A 133 -3.50 -10.18 -13.12
C CYS A 133 -3.86 -10.76 -14.49
N ILE A 134 -3.18 -10.33 -15.56
CA ILE A 134 -3.33 -10.86 -16.91
C ILE A 134 -2.17 -11.80 -17.21
N ASP A 135 -2.47 -12.97 -17.76
CA ASP A 135 -1.47 -13.91 -18.24
C ASP A 135 -0.74 -13.30 -19.45
N GLN A 136 0.55 -13.01 -19.29
CA GLN A 136 1.37 -12.43 -20.36
C GLN A 136 1.92 -13.47 -21.34
N ASP A 137 1.91 -14.76 -20.96
CA ASP A 137 2.49 -15.83 -21.76
C ASP A 137 1.47 -16.42 -22.73
N ASN A 138 0.16 -16.33 -22.42
CA ASN A 138 -0.92 -16.87 -23.23
C ASN A 138 -1.77 -15.77 -23.88
N GLU A 139 -1.55 -15.53 -25.18
CA GLU A 139 -2.25 -14.51 -25.98
C GLU A 139 -3.79 -14.70 -26.02
N LEU A 140 -4.29 -15.95 -25.94
CA LEU A 140 -5.74 -16.21 -25.90
C LEU A 140 -6.36 -15.71 -24.59
N LEU A 141 -5.74 -16.06 -23.46
CA LEU A 141 -6.20 -15.63 -22.13
C LEU A 141 -6.05 -14.11 -21.95
N LYS A 142 -5.01 -13.53 -22.54
CA LYS A 142 -4.79 -12.09 -22.56
C LYS A 142 -5.91 -11.36 -23.33
N GLY A 143 -6.29 -11.87 -24.50
CA GLY A 143 -7.40 -11.33 -25.28
C GLY A 143 -8.73 -11.41 -24.53
N GLU A 144 -9.05 -12.56 -23.93
CA GLU A 144 -10.28 -12.72 -23.14
C GLU A 144 -10.29 -11.82 -21.90
N ALA A 145 -9.15 -11.64 -21.23
CA ALA A 145 -9.00 -10.73 -20.10
C ALA A 145 -9.22 -9.27 -20.50
N LEU A 146 -8.63 -8.82 -21.61
CA LEU A 146 -8.80 -7.45 -22.12
C LEU A 146 -10.27 -7.14 -22.46
N ILE A 147 -10.98 -8.09 -23.08
CA ILE A 147 -12.41 -7.93 -23.38
C ILE A 147 -13.23 -7.90 -22.08
N SER A 148 -12.89 -8.74 -21.11
CA SER A 148 -13.58 -8.80 -19.81
C SER A 148 -13.28 -7.61 -18.89
N MET A 149 -12.23 -6.81 -19.14
CA MET A 149 -11.93 -5.62 -18.33
C MET A 149 -13.05 -4.58 -18.37
N GLY A 150 -13.82 -4.50 -19.47
CA GLY A 150 -15.01 -3.64 -19.57
C GLY A 150 -16.15 -4.03 -18.64
N ALA A 151 -16.06 -5.18 -17.96
CA ALA A 151 -17.00 -5.59 -16.91
C ALA A 151 -16.55 -5.18 -15.49
N ILE A 152 -15.31 -4.71 -15.32
CA ILE A 152 -14.71 -4.33 -14.04
C ILE A 152 -14.63 -2.79 -13.87
N LEU A 153 -14.58 -2.06 -14.98
CA LEU A 153 -14.65 -0.59 -15.05
C LEU A 153 -16.07 -0.07 -14.81
#